data_AF-A0A924J2M6-F1
#
_entry.id   AF-A0A924J2M6-F1
#
_cell.length_a   1.000
_cell.length_b   1.000
_cell.length_c   1.000
_cell.angle_alpha   90.00
_cell.angle_beta   90.00
_cell.angle_gamma   90.00
#
_symmetry.space_group_name_H-M   'P 1'
#
loop_
_entity.id
_entity.type
_entity.pdbx_description
1 polymer ?
#
loop_
_entity_poly.entity_id
_entity_poly.type
_entity_poly.pdbx_seq_one_letter_code
_entity_poly.pdbx_strand_id
1 'polypeptide(L)'
;MSTPGLDRDKIIELLVELGRRSSAKGVAGRLYAVGGAAMALEFDSRRTTRDIDTVLNPTTTVADEATTMATELGLPPGWLSAAASPSIPLPDEDPISLDVEGLQVAVSSPANLLAMKMAAGRPRISPTWSSCSVT
;
A
#
# COMPACT_ATOMS: atom_id res chain seq x y z
N MET A 1 12.16 -7.73 -18.84
CA MET A 1 11.07 -8.71 -18.63
C MET A 1 10.01 -7.99 -17.81
N SER A 2 8.81 -7.79 -18.35
CA SER A 2 7.73 -7.14 -17.59
C SER A 2 7.22 -8.12 -16.54
N THR A 3 7.34 -7.79 -15.27
CA THR A 3 6.75 -8.60 -14.19
C THR A 3 5.24 -8.65 -14.40
N PRO A 4 4.60 -9.83 -14.37
CA PRO A 4 3.15 -9.94 -14.32
C PRO A 4 2.60 -9.07 -13.19
N GLY A 5 1.52 -8.35 -13.45
CA GLY A 5 0.85 -7.56 -12.42
C GLY A 5 0.29 -8.46 -11.33
N LEU A 6 0.25 -7.96 -10.09
CA LEU A 6 -0.36 -8.59 -8.93
C LEU A 6 -1.88 -8.44 -9.05
N ASP A 7 -2.58 -9.55 -9.28
CA ASP A 7 -4.04 -9.63 -9.18
C ASP A 7 -4.48 -9.89 -7.73
N ARG A 8 -5.80 -9.91 -7.50
CA ARG A 8 -6.37 -10.09 -6.16
C ARG A 8 -5.87 -11.37 -5.48
N ASP A 9 -5.90 -12.49 -6.20
CA ASP A 9 -5.55 -13.79 -5.63
C ASP A 9 -4.06 -13.84 -5.28
N LYS A 10 -3.20 -13.29 -6.14
CA LYS A 10 -1.77 -13.21 -5.86
C LYS A 10 -1.46 -12.29 -4.69
N ILE A 11 -2.16 -11.17 -4.57
CA ILE A 11 -2.02 -10.27 -3.42
C ILE A 11 -2.37 -11.02 -2.13
N ILE A 12 -3.49 -11.73 -2.10
CA ILE A 12 -3.94 -12.49 -0.92
C ILE A 12 -2.93 -13.58 -0.56
N GLU A 13 -2.46 -14.36 -1.55
CA GLU A 13 -1.43 -15.40 -1.36
C GLU A 13 -0.16 -14.83 -0.69
N LEU A 14 0.31 -13.68 -1.18
CA LEU A 14 1.50 -13.02 -0.64
C LEU A 14 1.26 -12.46 0.78
N LEU A 15 0.06 -11.92 1.05
CA LEU A 15 -0.28 -11.40 2.38
C LEU A 15 -0.40 -12.53 3.41
N VAL A 16 -0.95 -13.69 3.04
CA VAL A 16 -1.02 -14.89 3.89
C VAL A 16 0.39 -15.39 4.21
N GLU A 17 1.27 -15.49 3.21
CA GLU A 17 2.65 -15.92 3.44
C GLU A 17 3.42 -14.91 4.34
N LEU A 18 3.22 -13.61 4.12
CA LEU A 18 3.79 -12.57 4.97
C LEU A 18 3.29 -12.68 6.42
N GLY A 19 1.98 -12.94 6.61
CA GLY A 19 1.37 -13.16 7.92
C GLY A 19 1.92 -14.38 8.63
N ARG A 20 2.05 -15.51 7.91
CA ARG A 20 2.65 -16.74 8.43
C ARG A 20 4.09 -16.52 8.89
N ARG A 21 4.91 -15.83 8.10
CA ARG A 21 6.32 -15.56 8.44
C ARG A 21 6.47 -14.57 9.60
N SER A 22 5.64 -13.52 9.63
CA SER A 22 5.61 -12.56 10.74
C SER A 22 5.20 -13.24 12.04
N SER A 23 4.17 -14.10 11.98
CA SER A 23 3.69 -14.89 13.12
C SER A 23 4.73 -15.87 13.63
N ALA A 24 5.47 -16.53 12.73
CA ALA A 24 6.58 -17.43 13.09
C ALA A 24 7.71 -16.71 13.84
N LYS A 25 7.85 -15.39 13.64
CA LYS A 25 8.78 -14.51 14.37
C LYS A 25 8.17 -13.89 15.64
N GLY A 26 6.93 -14.26 15.99
CA GLY A 26 6.21 -13.72 17.14
C GLY A 26 5.71 -12.29 16.96
N VAL A 27 5.59 -11.83 15.71
CA VAL A 27 5.18 -10.46 15.38
C VAL A 27 3.74 -10.44 14.88
N ALA A 28 2.87 -9.74 15.60
CA ALA A 28 1.52 -9.42 15.16
C ALA A 28 1.56 -8.21 14.21
N GLY A 29 1.66 -8.48 12.91
CA GLY A 29 1.67 -7.46 11.88
C GLY A 29 0.27 -6.88 11.62
N ARG A 30 0.23 -5.56 11.42
CA ARG A 30 -0.91 -4.83 10.87
C ARG A 30 -0.50 -4.18 9.56
N LEU A 31 -1.35 -4.32 8.56
CA LEU A 31 -1.14 -3.77 7.23
C LEU A 31 -2.41 -3.03 6.80
N TYR A 32 -2.23 -1.79 6.36
CA TYR A 32 -3.30 -0.99 5.80
C TYR A 32 -3.01 -0.71 4.33
N ALA A 33 -3.75 -1.34 3.43
CA ALA A 33 -3.57 -1.26 1.98
C ALA A 33 -4.31 -0.05 1.39
N VAL A 34 -3.65 0.66 0.47
CA VAL A 34 -4.18 1.84 -0.20
C VAL A 34 -3.95 1.77 -1.71
N GLY A 35 -4.42 2.78 -2.43
CA GLY A 35 -4.08 2.99 -3.84
C GLY A 35 -4.52 1.85 -4.76
N GLY A 36 -3.61 1.42 -5.65
CA GLY A 36 -3.91 0.41 -6.67
C GLY A 36 -4.23 -0.97 -6.11
N ALA A 37 -3.56 -1.36 -5.01
CA ALA A 37 -3.82 -2.63 -4.35
C ALA A 37 -5.17 -2.65 -3.64
N ALA A 38 -5.58 -1.55 -2.99
CA ALA A 38 -6.91 -1.42 -2.43
C ALA A 38 -8.01 -1.56 -3.51
N MET A 39 -7.79 -0.95 -4.68
CA MET A 39 -8.69 -1.11 -5.83
C MET A 39 -8.77 -2.57 -6.31
N ALA A 40 -7.65 -3.28 -6.39
CA ALA A 40 -7.63 -4.69 -6.82
C ALA A 40 -8.26 -5.65 -5.80
N LEU A 41 -8.13 -5.36 -4.51
CA LEU A 41 -8.67 -6.20 -3.43
C LEU A 41 -10.20 -6.08 -3.31
N GLU A 42 -10.76 -4.88 -3.30
CA GLU A 42 -12.15 -4.67 -2.88
C GLU A 42 -13.07 -4.02 -3.94
N PHE A 43 -12.53 -3.43 -5.01
CA PHE A 43 -13.35 -2.63 -5.94
C PHE A 43 -13.36 -3.12 -7.39
N ASP A 44 -12.27 -3.68 -7.89
CA ASP A 44 -12.18 -4.24 -9.24
C ASP A 44 -11.19 -5.42 -9.28
N SER A 45 -11.70 -6.64 -9.13
CA SER A 45 -10.89 -7.86 -9.09
C SER A 45 -10.18 -8.18 -10.41
N ARG A 46 -10.55 -7.54 -11.52
CA ARG A 46 -9.84 -7.67 -12.82
C ARG A 46 -8.61 -6.77 -12.89
N ARG A 47 -8.46 -5.84 -11.94
CA ARG A 47 -7.34 -4.91 -11.90
C ARG A 47 -6.10 -5.63 -11.38
N THR A 48 -4.98 -5.40 -12.06
CA THR A 48 -3.65 -5.78 -11.57
C THR A 48 -2.86 -4.55 -11.15
N THR A 49 -2.05 -4.66 -10.11
CA THR A 49 -1.14 -3.60 -9.66
C THR A 49 0.32 -4.06 -9.73
N ARG A 50 1.28 -3.13 -9.81
CA ARG A 50 2.70 -3.49 -9.82
C ARG A 50 3.21 -3.78 -8.40
N ASP A 51 2.66 -3.06 -7.44
CA ASP A 51 3.08 -3.01 -6.05
C ASP A 51 1.85 -2.82 -5.14
N ILE A 52 2.05 -3.15 -3.87
CA ILE A 52 1.09 -2.98 -2.79
C ILE A 52 1.55 -1.81 -1.94
N ASP A 53 0.88 -0.67 -2.12
CA ASP A 53 1.09 0.51 -1.27
C ASP A 53 0.39 0.33 0.07
N THR A 54 1.13 0.49 1.15
CA THR A 54 0.69 0.16 2.51
C THR A 54 1.19 1.11 3.59
N VAL A 55 0.51 1.06 4.73
CA VAL A 55 1.05 1.44 6.04
C VAL A 55 1.22 0.18 6.87
N LEU A 56 2.39 0.03 7.50
CA LEU A 56 2.77 -1.17 8.24
C LEU A 56 3.00 -0.87 9.72
N ASN A 57 2.60 -1.79 10.57
CA ASN A 57 2.88 -1.73 12.01
C ASN A 57 3.08 -3.14 12.60
N PRO A 58 4.26 -3.49 13.13
CA PRO A 58 5.49 -2.69 13.15
C PRO A 58 6.11 -2.59 11.75
N THR A 59 6.58 -1.40 11.38
CA THR A 59 7.04 -1.14 10.01
C THR A 59 8.29 -1.95 9.65
N THR A 60 9.31 -1.95 10.49
CA THR A 60 10.62 -2.52 10.16
C THR A 60 10.56 -4.03 9.95
N THR A 61 9.99 -4.77 10.91
CA THR A 61 10.00 -6.24 10.84
C THR A 61 9.17 -6.80 9.68
N VAL A 62 8.03 -6.17 9.37
CA VAL A 62 7.17 -6.60 8.27
C VAL A 62 7.81 -6.22 6.92
N ALA A 63 8.46 -5.05 6.82
CA ALA A 63 9.16 -4.63 5.61
C ALA A 63 10.42 -5.48 5.32
N ASP A 64 11.16 -5.87 6.37
CA ASP A 64 12.32 -6.75 6.25
C ASP A 64 11.90 -8.12 5.71
N GLU A 65 10.80 -8.69 6.24
CA GLU A 65 10.26 -9.95 5.74
C GLU A 65 9.79 -9.85 4.29
N ALA A 66 9.13 -8.75 3.92
CA ALA A 66 8.73 -8.53 2.54
C ALA A 66 9.94 -8.46 1.59
N THR A 67 11.07 -7.92 2.06
CA THR A 67 12.33 -7.88 1.30
C THR A 67 12.92 -9.29 1.13
N THR A 68 12.89 -10.11 2.17
CA THR A 68 13.28 -11.53 2.10
C THR A 68 12.39 -12.29 1.10
N MET A 69 11.08 -12.13 1.19
CA MET A 69 10.12 -12.73 0.25
C MET A 69 10.38 -12.31 -1.20
N ALA A 70 10.75 -11.05 -1.43
CA ALA A 70 11.05 -10.57 -2.78
C ALA A 70 12.19 -11.35 -3.43
N THR A 71 13.22 -11.67 -2.64
CA THR A 71 14.39 -12.42 -3.10
C THR A 71 14.06 -13.89 -3.31
N GLU A 72 13.35 -14.51 -2.37
CA GLU A 72 13.04 -15.94 -2.40
C GLU A 72 11.99 -16.32 -3.45
N LEU A 73 10.98 -15.47 -3.63
CA LEU A 73 9.85 -15.72 -4.54
C LEU A 73 10.03 -15.05 -5.91
N GLY A 74 11.15 -14.34 -6.13
CA GLY A 74 11.43 -13.62 -7.38
C GLY A 74 10.46 -12.47 -7.65
N LEU A 75 9.94 -11.82 -6.61
CA LEU A 75 9.04 -10.67 -6.74
C LEU A 75 9.85 -9.41 -7.06
N PRO A 76 9.21 -8.38 -7.67
CA PRO A 76 9.84 -7.08 -7.83
C PRO A 76 10.34 -6.52 -6.50
N PRO A 77 11.53 -5.90 -6.48
CA PRO A 77 11.93 -5.06 -5.35
C PRO A 77 10.85 -4.00 -5.08
N GLY A 78 10.40 -3.91 -3.83
CA GLY A 78 9.34 -2.98 -3.43
C GLY A 78 7.92 -3.42 -3.79
N TRP A 79 7.67 -4.72 -4.06
CA TRP A 79 6.31 -5.25 -4.23
C TRP A 79 5.39 -4.92 -3.04
N LEU A 80 5.95 -4.76 -1.84
CA LEU A 80 5.31 -4.18 -0.68
C LEU A 80 5.98 -2.84 -0.35
N SER A 81 5.22 -1.76 -0.49
CA SER A 81 5.69 -0.39 -0.30
C SER A 81 5.08 0.18 0.99
N ALA A 82 5.92 0.65 1.92
CA ALA A 82 5.47 1.40 3.10
C ALA A 82 5.42 2.92 2.84
N ALA A 83 5.67 3.35 1.61
CA ALA A 83 5.86 4.76 1.24
C ALA A 83 4.57 5.58 1.21
N ALA A 84 3.41 4.95 1.34
CA ALA A 84 2.11 5.63 1.31
C ALA A 84 1.73 6.33 2.63
N SER A 85 2.42 6.00 3.73
CA SER A 85 2.17 6.53 5.07
C SER A 85 1.97 8.06 5.18
N PRO A 86 2.77 8.94 4.54
CA PRO A 86 2.61 10.39 4.67
C PRO A 86 1.48 10.99 3.82
N SER A 87 0.84 10.22 2.94
CA SER A 87 -0.14 10.74 1.96
C SER A 87 -1.58 10.37 2.29
N ILE A 88 -1.84 9.73 3.43
CA ILE A 88 -3.16 9.22 3.80
C ILE A 88 -3.87 10.28 4.64
N PRO A 89 -5.01 10.83 4.16
CA PRO A 89 -5.92 11.60 4.99
C PRO A 89 -6.39 10.71 6.14
N LEU A 90 -6.14 11.13 7.38
CA LEU A 90 -6.63 10.43 8.57
C LEU A 90 -7.59 11.34 9.34
N PRO A 91 -8.65 10.78 9.95
CA PRO A 91 -8.99 9.35 9.99
C PRO A 91 -9.69 8.84 8.71
N ASP A 92 -9.50 7.56 8.38
CA ASP A 92 -10.40 6.84 7.46
C ASP A 92 -11.61 6.35 8.26
N GLU A 93 -12.81 6.74 7.87
CA GLU A 93 -14.03 6.51 8.66
C GLU A 93 -14.58 5.09 8.53
N ASP A 94 -14.39 4.43 7.38
CA ASP A 94 -14.97 3.10 7.10
C ASP A 94 -13.99 2.18 6.33
N PRO A 95 -12.85 1.81 6.94
CA PRO A 95 -11.91 0.91 6.32
C PRO A 95 -12.47 -0.52 6.26
N ILE A 96 -12.25 -1.21 5.15
CA ILE A 96 -12.71 -2.57 4.93
C ILE A 96 -11.71 -3.55 5.53
N SER A 97 -12.12 -4.37 6.49
CA SER A 97 -11.25 -5.40 7.06
C SER A 97 -11.18 -6.61 6.13
N LEU A 98 -9.96 -7.08 5.85
CA LEU A 98 -9.72 -8.29 5.07
C LEU A 98 -9.22 -9.39 6.01
N ASP A 99 -9.87 -10.55 5.98
CA ASP A 99 -9.44 -11.70 6.76
C ASP A 99 -8.22 -12.36 6.10
N VAL A 100 -7.07 -12.22 6.74
CA VAL A 100 -5.80 -12.82 6.31
C VAL A 100 -5.18 -13.52 7.51
N GLU A 101 -4.85 -14.79 7.32
CA GLU A 101 -4.26 -15.59 8.39
C GLU A 101 -2.89 -15.02 8.81
N GLY A 102 -2.73 -14.75 10.11
CA GLY A 102 -1.47 -14.26 10.68
C GLY A 102 -1.15 -12.79 10.40
N LEU A 103 -2.06 -12.04 9.76
CA LEU A 103 -1.87 -10.60 9.49
C LEU A 103 -3.21 -9.85 9.58
N GLN A 104 -3.27 -8.81 10.40
CA GLN A 104 -4.44 -7.92 10.38
C GLN A 104 -4.35 -6.99 9.17
N VAL A 105 -5.21 -7.21 8.19
CA VAL A 105 -5.24 -6.41 6.97
C VAL A 105 -6.51 -5.55 6.93
N ALA A 106 -6.34 -4.26 6.66
CA ALA A 106 -7.42 -3.35 6.36
C ALA A 106 -7.16 -2.65 5.02
N VAL A 107 -8.22 -2.37 4.28
CA VAL A 107 -8.20 -1.72 2.98
C VAL A 107 -8.88 -0.36 3.13
N SER A 108 -8.25 0.67 2.56
CA SER A 108 -8.79 2.02 2.58
C SER A 108 -10.19 2.10 1.97
N SER A 109 -11.06 2.87 2.61
CA SER A 109 -12.41 3.14 2.12
C SER A 109 -12.37 3.83 0.74
N PRO A 110 -13.44 3.71 -0.08
CA PRO A 110 -13.53 4.41 -1.36
C PRO A 110 -13.38 5.92 -1.21
N ALA A 111 -13.96 6.49 -0.15
CA ALA A 111 -13.93 7.92 0.13
C ALA A 111 -12.49 8.39 0.41
N ASN A 112 -11.74 7.62 1.20
CA ASN A 112 -10.36 7.93 1.50
C ASN A 112 -9.43 7.74 0.29
N LEU A 113 -9.65 6.71 -0.54
CA LEU A 113 -8.93 6.54 -1.81
C LEU A 113 -9.17 7.72 -2.76
N LEU A 114 -10.40 8.23 -2.83
CA LEU A 114 -10.73 9.42 -3.61
C LEU A 114 -10.02 10.67 -3.07
N ALA A 115 -10.06 10.88 -1.75
CA ALA A 115 -9.37 11.99 -1.09
C ALA A 115 -7.85 11.96 -1.33
N MET A 116 -7.22 10.78 -1.26
CA MET A 116 -5.81 10.59 -1.61
C MET A 116 -5.52 11.00 -3.06
N LYS A 117 -6.37 10.61 -4.01
CA LYS A 117 -6.19 11.00 -5.41
C LYS A 117 -6.30 12.50 -5.62
N MET A 118 -7.26 13.17 -4.94
CA MET A 118 -7.38 14.62 -4.99
C MET A 118 -6.15 15.32 -4.39
N ALA A 119 -5.63 14.81 -3.28
CA ALA A 119 -4.43 15.35 -2.63
C ALA A 119 -3.17 15.20 -3.50
N ALA A 120 -3.00 14.04 -4.14
CA ALA A 120 -1.87 13.78 -5.03
C ALA A 120 -1.90 14.63 -6.32
N GLY A 121 -3.10 14.96 -6.81
CA GLY A 121 -3.30 15.81 -7.98
C GLY A 121 -3.10 17.30 -7.73
N ARG A 122 -2.93 17.74 -6.48
CA ARG A 122 -2.77 19.17 -6.15
C ARG A 122 -1.44 19.68 -6.73
N PRO A 123 -1.46 20.73 -7.57
CA PRO A 123 -0.22 21.38 -7.99
C PRO A 123 0.55 21.84 -6.76
N ARG A 124 1.82 21.48 -6.67
CA ARG A 124 2.72 22.01 -5.64
C ARG A 124 2.95 23.48 -6.00
N ILE A 125 2.11 24.36 -5.46
CA ILE A 125 2.24 25.79 -5.64
C ILE A 125 3.50 26.21 -4.86
N SER A 126 4.64 26.29 -5.54
CA SER A 126 5.83 26.92 -4.99
C SER A 126 5.57 28.43 -4.94
N PRO A 127 5.68 29.09 -3.78
CA PRO A 127 5.48 30.53 -3.70
C PRO A 127 6.75 31.22 -4.23
N THR A 128 6.90 31.32 -5.53
CA THR A 128 7.86 32.25 -6.14
C THR A 128 7.09 33.43 -6.68
N TRP A 129 6.75 34.36 -5.79
CA TRP A 129 6.36 35.70 -6.19
C TRP A 129 7.63 36.57 -6.21
N SER A 130 8.42 36.44 -7.27
CA SER A 130 9.52 37.37 -7.54
C SER A 130 9.06 38.40 -8.56
N SER A 131 8.73 39.58 -8.05
CA SER A 131 8.80 40.90 -8.70
C SER A 131 8.36 40.98 -10.17
N CYS A 132 7.08 41.26 -10.40
CA CYS A 132 6.66 41.92 -11.62
C CYS A 132 6.95 43.43 -11.46
N SER A 133 8.13 43.89 -11.86
CA SER A 133 8.38 45.32 -12.02
C SER A 133 7.74 45.77 -13.32
N VAL A 134 6.59 46.46 -13.22
CA VAL A 134 5.98 47.20 -14.32
C VAL A 134 6.91 48.39 -14.64
N THR A 135 7.31 48.52 -15.90
CA THR A 135 7.93 49.73 -16.46
C THR A 135 6.94 50.37 -17.42
#